data_AF-A0A7J3GXI0-F1
#
_entry.id   AF-A0A7J3GXI0-F1
#
_cell.length_a   1.000
_cell.length_b   1.000
_cell.length_c   1.000
_cell.angle_alpha   90.00
_cell.angle_beta   90.00
_cell.angle_gamma   90.00
#
_symmetry.space_group_name_H-M   'P 1'
#
loop_
_entity.id
_entity.type
_entity.pdbx_description
1 polymer ?
#
loop_
_entity_poly.entity_id
_entity_poly.type
_entity_poly.pdbx_seq_one_letter_code
_entity_poly.pdbx_strand_id
1 'polypeptide(L)'
;MRLPAPSPLAALTINRYLYEFETFAPERVHRVVLNMVKGRLMSERVTLICVECLADAIRSDVGSLDPQPRCPACGSRKLGLFRADEDLLSSVLAKRGKSLSSEERRVLREAEKTAELIERYGKAAIVALVGRNLTVKDAERILSAEPRLTPRFFELLMEAEKERLLQAFR
;
A
#
# COMPACT_ATOMS: atom_id res chain seq x y z
N MET A 1 -8.36 -37.51 36.15
CA MET A 1 -9.78 -37.19 36.46
C MET A 1 -10.48 -36.83 35.16
N ARG A 2 -11.32 -37.73 34.61
CA ARG A 2 -12.12 -37.43 33.40
C ARG A 2 -13.38 -36.71 33.84
N LEU A 3 -13.63 -35.53 33.29
CA LEU A 3 -14.90 -34.85 33.49
C LEU A 3 -16.02 -35.66 32.80
N PRO A 4 -17.20 -35.81 33.43
CA PRO A 4 -18.34 -36.47 32.81
C PRO A 4 -18.81 -35.68 31.57
N ALA A 5 -19.38 -36.38 30.60
CA ALA A 5 -19.95 -35.76 29.42
C ALA A 5 -21.05 -34.75 29.83
N PRO A 6 -21.14 -33.59 29.14
CA PRO A 6 -22.15 -32.59 29.47
C PRO A 6 -23.55 -33.19 29.33
N SER A 7 -24.47 -32.75 30.19
CA SER A 7 -25.89 -33.11 30.05
C SER A 7 -26.42 -32.62 28.70
N PRO A 8 -27.48 -33.22 28.14
CA PRO A 8 -28.05 -32.76 26.87
C PRO A 8 -28.40 -31.26 26.86
N LEU A 9 -28.88 -30.73 28.00
CA LEU A 9 -29.14 -29.30 28.16
C LEU A 9 -27.85 -28.47 28.19
N ALA A 10 -26.84 -28.92 28.93
CA ALA A 10 -25.53 -28.26 28.98
C ALA A 10 -24.84 -28.31 27.61
N ALA A 11 -24.97 -29.41 26.87
CA ALA A 11 -24.44 -29.55 25.52
C ALA A 11 -25.09 -28.56 24.55
N LEU A 12 -26.40 -28.31 24.66
CA LEU A 12 -27.09 -27.29 23.86
C LEU A 12 -26.61 -25.87 24.20
N THR A 13 -26.44 -25.55 25.49
CA THR A 13 -25.91 -24.26 25.93
C THR A 13 -24.45 -24.09 25.50
N ILE A 14 -23.62 -25.11 25.65
CA ILE A 14 -22.21 -25.11 25.22
C ILE A 14 -22.14 -24.92 23.70
N ASN A 15 -22.91 -25.68 22.92
CA ASN A 15 -22.97 -25.49 21.46
C ASN A 15 -23.41 -24.06 21.12
N ARG A 16 -24.50 -23.57 21.72
CA ARG A 16 -24.99 -22.21 21.49
C ARG A 16 -23.95 -21.15 21.83
N TYR A 17 -23.26 -21.30 22.96
CA TYR A 17 -22.23 -20.35 23.40
C TYR A 17 -20.97 -20.43 22.53
N LEU A 18 -20.58 -21.62 22.07
CA LEU A 18 -19.48 -21.81 21.12
C LEU A 18 -19.82 -21.19 19.76
N TYR A 19 -21.03 -21.39 19.24
CA TYR A 19 -21.52 -20.71 18.02
C TYR A 19 -21.65 -19.18 18.21
N GLU A 20 -22.09 -18.71 19.38
CA GLU A 20 -22.19 -17.28 19.73
C GLU A 20 -20.80 -16.62 19.93
N PHE A 21 -19.76 -17.36 20.32
CA PHE A 21 -18.36 -16.87 20.36
C PHE A 21 -17.62 -17.01 19.03
N GLU A 22 -17.96 -18.01 18.21
CA GLU A 22 -17.50 -18.10 16.81
C GLU A 22 -18.12 -17.00 15.93
N THR A 23 -19.23 -16.40 16.36
CA THR A 23 -19.87 -15.26 15.69
C THR A 23 -19.28 -13.91 16.12
N PHE A 24 -17.98 -13.73 15.88
CA PHE A 24 -17.67 -12.50 15.15
C PHE A 24 -18.35 -12.67 13.80
N ALA A 25 -19.55 -12.09 13.63
CA ALA A 25 -20.24 -12.12 12.33
C ALA A 25 -19.21 -11.87 11.22
N PRO A 26 -19.09 -12.72 10.18
CA PRO A 26 -17.99 -12.67 9.21
C PRO A 26 -17.70 -11.25 8.70
N GLU A 27 -18.73 -10.41 8.60
CA GLU A 27 -18.66 -9.00 8.21
C GLU A 27 -17.94 -8.10 9.22
N ARG A 28 -17.97 -8.43 10.51
CA ARG A 28 -17.21 -7.73 11.56
C ARG A 28 -15.73 -8.09 11.49
N VAL A 29 -15.39 -9.36 11.35
CA VAL A 29 -13.98 -9.80 11.18
C VAL A 29 -13.39 -9.17 9.93
N HIS A 30 -14.11 -9.24 8.81
CA HIS A 30 -13.69 -8.67 7.53
C HIS A 30 -13.37 -7.16 7.65
N ARG A 31 -14.25 -6.40 8.31
CA ARG A 31 -14.03 -4.97 8.57
C ARG A 31 -12.81 -4.71 9.45
N VAL A 32 -12.57 -5.52 10.48
CA VAL A 32 -11.37 -5.41 11.32
C VAL A 32 -10.12 -5.62 10.49
N VAL A 33 -10.08 -6.66 9.64
CA VAL A 33 -8.95 -6.95 8.75
C VAL A 33 -8.70 -5.80 7.77
N LEU A 34 -9.75 -5.29 7.11
CA LEU A 34 -9.62 -4.15 6.20
C LEU A 34 -9.07 -2.91 6.90
N ASN A 35 -9.54 -2.63 8.12
CA ASN A 35 -9.07 -1.48 8.90
C ASN A 35 -7.62 -1.65 9.33
N MET A 36 -7.18 -2.87 9.68
CA MET A 36 -5.77 -3.16 9.98
C MET A 36 -4.88 -2.93 8.76
N VAL A 37 -5.30 -3.42 7.58
CA VAL A 37 -4.55 -3.21 6.34
C VAL A 37 -4.49 -1.73 5.97
N LYS A 38 -5.62 -1.02 6.06
CA LYS A 38 -5.65 0.43 5.88
C LYS A 38 -4.71 1.13 6.86
N GLY A 39 -4.73 0.76 8.14
CA GLY A 39 -3.84 1.32 9.16
C GLY A 39 -2.37 1.17 8.79
N ARG A 40 -1.95 -0.06 8.44
CA ARG A 40 -0.59 -0.37 7.97
C ARG A 40 -0.19 0.49 6.78
N LEU A 41 -1.01 0.53 5.74
CA LEU A 41 -0.69 1.26 4.50
C LEU A 41 -0.60 2.77 4.74
N MET A 42 -1.43 3.33 5.63
CA MET A 42 -1.41 4.76 5.96
C MET A 42 -0.22 5.13 6.85
N SER A 43 0.29 4.20 7.66
CA SER A 43 1.50 4.42 8.47
C SER A 43 2.80 4.21 7.71
N GLU A 44 2.75 3.73 6.47
CA GLU A 44 3.97 3.49 5.68
C GLU A 44 4.67 4.82 5.36
N ARG A 45 5.99 4.84 5.52
CA ARG A 45 6.82 5.98 5.14
C ARG A 45 7.21 5.92 3.69
N VAL A 46 7.06 7.03 2.99
CA VAL A 46 7.42 7.16 1.59
C VAL A 46 8.33 8.35 1.35
N THR A 47 9.23 8.18 0.39
CA THR A 47 10.03 9.25 -0.19
C THR A 47 9.52 9.49 -1.61
N LEU A 48 9.05 10.70 -1.86
CA LEU A 48 8.60 11.14 -3.18
C LEU A 48 9.59 12.14 -3.76
N ILE A 49 9.83 12.07 -5.07
CA ILE A 49 10.59 13.07 -5.80
C ILE A 49 9.75 13.65 -6.94
N CYS A 50 9.93 14.93 -7.24
CA CYS A 50 9.33 15.50 -8.45
C CYS A 50 10.19 15.14 -9.66
N VAL A 51 9.65 14.37 -10.60
CA VAL A 51 10.38 13.94 -11.80
C VAL A 51 10.51 15.05 -12.85
N GLU A 52 9.85 16.19 -12.66
CA GLU A 52 9.99 17.36 -13.53
C GLU A 52 11.13 18.30 -13.10
N CYS A 53 11.17 18.70 -11.83
CA CYS A 53 12.14 19.69 -11.36
C CYS A 53 13.30 19.11 -10.53
N LEU A 54 13.15 17.89 -9.99
CA LEU A 54 14.14 17.21 -9.14
C LEU A 54 14.75 18.14 -8.08
N ALA A 55 13.94 19.02 -7.50
CA ALA A 55 14.42 20.08 -6.61
C ALA A 55 14.74 19.54 -5.21
N ASP A 56 13.84 18.71 -4.67
CA ASP A 56 13.96 18.11 -3.34
C ASP A 56 13.08 16.86 -3.22
N ALA A 57 13.31 16.07 -2.17
CA ALA A 57 12.51 14.91 -1.80
C ALA A 57 11.49 15.24 -0.71
N ILE A 58 10.27 14.74 -0.88
CA ILE A 58 9.20 14.83 0.12
C ILE A 58 9.18 13.52 0.89
N ARG A 59 9.48 13.57 2.18
CA ARG A 59 9.39 12.41 3.09
C ARG A 59 8.15 12.56 3.97
N SER A 60 7.25 11.59 3.92
CA SER A 60 6.02 11.65 4.71
C SER A 60 5.45 10.25 4.94
N ASP A 61 4.58 10.13 5.95
CA ASP A 61 3.72 8.97 6.07
C ASP A 61 2.60 9.09 5.03
N VAL A 62 2.19 7.98 4.41
CA VAL A 62 1.15 8.00 3.36
C VAL A 62 -0.14 8.66 3.87
N GLY A 63 -0.51 8.41 5.12
CA GLY A 63 -1.67 8.97 5.78
C GLY A 63 -1.68 10.51 5.81
N SER A 64 -0.51 11.14 5.89
CA SER A 64 -0.33 12.60 6.02
C SER A 64 -0.30 13.33 4.68
N LEU A 65 -0.18 12.61 3.56
CA LEU A 65 -0.17 13.22 2.22
C LEU A 65 -1.55 13.72 1.83
N ASP A 66 -1.58 14.83 1.07
CA ASP A 66 -2.80 15.33 0.46
C ASP A 66 -3.42 14.30 -0.50
N PRO A 67 -4.75 14.32 -0.72
CA PRO A 67 -5.42 13.45 -1.70
C PRO A 67 -4.82 13.58 -3.11
N GLN A 68 -4.39 14.78 -3.49
CA GLN A 68 -3.68 15.06 -4.74
C GLN A 68 -2.36 15.79 -4.44
N PRO A 69 -1.28 15.06 -4.12
CA PRO A 69 -0.04 15.68 -3.69
C PRO A 69 0.61 16.45 -4.85
N ARG A 70 1.28 17.56 -4.51
CA ARG A 70 1.97 18.44 -5.46
C ARG A 70 3.39 18.72 -4.99
N CYS A 71 4.28 18.95 -5.95
CA CYS A 71 5.62 19.42 -5.66
C CYS A 71 5.55 20.84 -5.06
N PRO A 72 6.15 21.08 -3.88
CA PRO A 72 6.17 22.42 -3.27
C PRO A 72 7.05 23.40 -4.05
N ALA A 73 8.01 22.93 -4.86
CA ALA A 73 8.93 23.78 -5.59
C ALA A 73 8.36 24.29 -6.93
N CYS A 74 7.61 23.47 -7.67
CA CYS A 74 7.10 23.83 -9.01
C CYS A 74 5.58 23.64 -9.20
N GLY A 75 4.87 23.10 -8.21
CA GLY A 75 3.42 22.85 -8.29
C GLY A 75 3.00 21.64 -9.12
N SER A 76 3.96 20.93 -9.73
CA SER A 76 3.72 19.72 -10.52
C SER A 76 3.08 18.60 -9.72
N ARG A 77 2.27 17.78 -10.39
CA ARG A 77 1.69 16.54 -9.82
C ARG A 77 2.49 15.29 -10.15
N LYS A 78 3.57 15.42 -10.93
CA LYS A 78 4.44 14.29 -11.29
C LYS A 78 5.42 13.98 -10.16
N LEU A 79 4.88 13.44 -9.09
CA LEU A 79 5.62 12.94 -7.94
C LEU A 79 5.78 11.44 -8.07
N GLY A 80 7.01 10.94 -8.13
CA GLY A 80 7.33 9.51 -8.19
C GLY A 80 7.83 8.99 -6.86
N LEU A 81 7.59 7.71 -6.57
CA LEU A 81 8.19 7.02 -5.44
C LEU A 81 9.68 6.79 -5.71
N PHE A 82 10.51 7.13 -4.73
CA PHE A 82 11.93 6.85 -4.75
C PHE A 82 12.25 5.68 -3.80
N ARG A 83 12.79 4.60 -4.35
CA ARG A 83 13.07 3.33 -3.64
C ARG A 83 14.55 2.98 -3.71
N ALA A 84 15.38 3.81 -3.09
CA ALA A 84 16.80 3.54 -2.91
C ALA A 84 17.29 4.24 -1.64
N ASP A 85 18.57 4.07 -1.34
CA ASP A 85 19.21 4.70 -0.20
C ASP A 85 19.33 6.23 -0.35
N GLU A 86 19.69 6.87 0.76
CA GLU A 86 19.80 8.32 0.88
C GLU A 86 20.98 8.88 0.06
N ASP A 87 22.04 8.09 -0.13
CA ASP A 87 23.20 8.47 -0.94
C ASP A 87 22.83 8.56 -2.42
N LEU A 88 22.11 7.57 -2.95
CA LEU A 88 21.63 7.59 -4.32
C LEU A 88 20.59 8.70 -4.53
N LEU A 89 19.71 8.93 -3.55
CA LEU A 89 18.76 10.04 -3.60
C LEU A 89 19.48 11.38 -3.72
N SER A 90 20.44 11.63 -2.82
CA SER A 90 21.23 12.86 -2.80
C SER A 90 21.98 13.07 -4.11
N SER A 91 22.57 12.00 -4.65
CA SER A 91 23.27 12.05 -5.93
C SER A 91 22.34 12.37 -7.11
N VAL A 92 21.16 11.74 -7.19
CA VAL A 92 20.17 12.02 -8.26
C VAL A 92 19.67 13.47 -8.19
N LEU A 93 19.36 13.97 -6.99
CA LEU A 93 18.89 15.34 -6.78
C LEU A 93 19.99 16.36 -7.12
N ALA A 94 21.23 16.14 -6.67
CA ALA A 94 22.36 17.03 -6.96
C ALA A 94 22.64 17.12 -8.47
N LYS A 95 22.56 15.98 -9.16
CA LYS A 95 22.75 15.89 -10.62
C LYS A 95 21.57 16.41 -11.42
N ARG A 96 20.39 16.58 -10.81
CA ARG A 96 19.13 16.97 -11.46
C ARG A 96 18.86 16.17 -12.73
N GLY A 97 19.09 14.86 -12.67
CA GLY A 97 18.87 13.96 -13.80
C GLY A 97 19.97 13.97 -14.89
N LYS A 98 21.07 14.71 -14.72
CA LYS A 98 22.17 14.80 -15.70
C LYS A 98 23.33 13.87 -15.34
N SER A 99 24.01 13.32 -16.35
CA SER A 99 25.21 12.46 -16.15
C SER A 99 24.99 11.32 -15.14
N LEU A 100 23.80 10.72 -15.17
CA LEU A 100 23.42 9.67 -14.23
C LEU A 100 24.14 8.35 -14.52
N SER A 101 24.49 7.62 -13.46
CA SER A 101 24.95 6.23 -13.49
C SER A 101 23.84 5.29 -13.98
N SER A 102 24.18 4.04 -14.30
CA SER A 102 23.20 3.03 -14.70
C SER A 102 22.13 2.79 -13.63
N GLU A 103 22.55 2.78 -12.36
CA GLU A 103 21.69 2.60 -11.18
C GLU A 103 20.79 3.81 -10.95
N GLU A 104 21.35 5.02 -10.98
CA GLU A 104 20.59 6.27 -10.83
C GLU A 104 19.50 6.39 -11.91
N ARG A 105 19.84 6.08 -13.17
CA ARG A 105 18.84 6.06 -14.26
C ARG A 105 17.77 5.00 -14.05
N ARG A 106 18.13 3.85 -13.47
CA ARG A 106 17.15 2.79 -13.19
C ARG A 106 16.14 3.26 -12.17
N VAL A 107 16.59 3.82 -11.05
CA VAL A 107 15.70 4.31 -9.99
C VAL A 107 14.87 5.49 -10.46
N LEU A 108 15.45 6.44 -11.21
CA LEU A 108 14.71 7.56 -11.77
C LEU A 108 13.61 7.11 -12.74
N ARG A 109 13.89 6.14 -13.62
CA ARG A 109 12.87 5.56 -14.51
C ARG A 109 11.74 4.86 -13.76
N GLU A 110 12.03 4.25 -12.61
CA GLU A 110 10.98 3.67 -11.76
C GLU A 110 10.14 4.77 -11.10
N ALA A 111 10.77 5.85 -10.63
CA ALA A 111 10.08 7.04 -10.13
C ALA A 111 9.19 7.68 -11.21
N GLU A 112 9.64 7.78 -12.47
CA GLU A 112 8.85 8.28 -13.59
C GLU A 112 7.57 7.46 -13.82
N LYS A 113 7.69 6.13 -13.84
CA LYS A 113 6.52 5.23 -14.00
C LYS A 113 5.52 5.37 -12.87
N THR A 114 6.01 5.48 -11.63
CA THR A 114 5.11 5.69 -10.48
C THR A 114 4.50 7.08 -10.49
N ALA A 115 5.21 8.09 -10.99
CA ALA A 115 4.71 9.46 -11.11
C ALA A 115 3.50 9.55 -12.06
N GLU A 116 3.46 8.77 -13.14
CA GLU A 116 2.30 8.70 -14.03
C GLU A 116 1.03 8.23 -13.30
N LEU A 117 1.15 7.20 -12.45
CA LEU A 117 0.03 6.71 -11.64
C LEU A 117 -0.39 7.72 -10.57
N ILE A 118 0.58 8.36 -9.90
CA ILE A 118 0.32 9.36 -8.86
C ILE A 118 -0.31 10.62 -9.45
N GLU A 119 0.11 11.06 -10.63
CA GLU A 119 -0.50 12.18 -11.32
C GLU A 119 -1.98 11.89 -11.64
N ARG A 120 -2.29 10.66 -12.08
CA ARG A 120 -3.64 10.25 -12.48
C ARG A 120 -4.58 9.95 -11.31
N TYR A 121 -4.12 9.20 -10.32
CA TYR A 121 -4.96 8.67 -9.23
C TYR A 121 -4.65 9.27 -7.85
N GLY A 122 -3.65 10.16 -7.76
CA GLY A 122 -3.30 10.86 -6.52
C GLY A 122 -2.84 9.91 -5.42
N LYS A 123 -3.30 10.17 -4.20
CA LYS A 123 -2.97 9.39 -3.00
C LYS A 123 -3.34 7.91 -3.12
N ALA A 124 -4.38 7.56 -3.88
CA ALA A 124 -4.75 6.16 -4.08
C ALA A 124 -3.62 5.37 -4.77
N ALA A 125 -2.92 5.99 -5.73
CA ALA A 125 -1.76 5.36 -6.36
C ALA A 125 -0.62 5.12 -5.37
N ILE A 126 -0.34 6.09 -4.50
CA ILE A 126 0.70 5.95 -3.48
C ILE A 126 0.37 4.76 -2.57
N VAL A 127 -0.88 4.67 -2.11
CA VAL A 127 -1.36 3.55 -1.28
C VAL A 127 -1.22 2.21 -2.00
N ALA A 128 -1.58 2.12 -3.28
CA ALA A 128 -1.43 0.89 -4.06
C ALA A 128 0.04 0.51 -4.23
N LEU A 129 0.90 1.49 -4.50
CA LEU A 129 2.32 1.27 -4.77
C LEU A 129 3.08 0.83 -3.52
N VAL A 130 2.70 1.28 -2.31
CA VAL A 130 3.30 0.79 -1.05
C VAL A 130 2.83 -0.62 -0.64
N GLY A 131 1.94 -1.24 -1.42
CA GLY A 131 1.58 -2.64 -1.23
C GLY A 131 2.81 -3.56 -1.30
N ARG A 132 2.82 -4.57 -0.44
CA ARG A 132 3.94 -5.51 -0.30
C ARG A 132 4.10 -6.35 -1.55
N ASN A 133 5.32 -6.38 -2.09
CA ASN A 133 5.68 -7.16 -3.28
C ASN A 133 4.84 -6.81 -4.52
N LEU A 134 4.16 -5.65 -4.54
CA LEU A 134 3.40 -5.20 -5.68
C LEU A 134 4.31 -4.46 -6.66
N THR A 135 4.14 -4.76 -7.94
CA THR A 135 4.78 -4.05 -9.04
C THR A 135 3.92 -2.86 -9.48
N VAL A 136 4.51 -1.95 -10.27
CA VAL A 136 3.75 -0.83 -10.89
C VAL A 136 2.55 -1.34 -11.69
N LYS A 137 2.69 -2.49 -12.37
CA LYS A 137 1.60 -3.11 -13.13
C LYS A 137 0.47 -3.62 -12.23
N ASP A 138 0.80 -4.15 -11.06
CA ASP A 138 -0.22 -4.60 -10.10
C ASP A 138 -0.99 -3.40 -9.54
N ALA A 139 -0.28 -2.33 -9.19
CA ALA A 139 -0.89 -1.09 -8.74
C ALA A 139 -1.80 -0.49 -9.82
N GLU A 140 -1.34 -0.44 -11.08
CA GLU A 140 -2.14 0.02 -12.22
C GLU A 140 -3.41 -0.83 -12.40
N ARG A 141 -3.31 -2.16 -12.29
CA ARG A 141 -4.46 -3.08 -12.35
C ARG A 141 -5.48 -2.78 -11.26
N ILE A 142 -5.04 -2.60 -10.01
CA ILE A 142 -5.91 -2.27 -8.88
C ILE A 142 -6.60 -0.93 -9.12
N LEU A 143 -5.84 0.11 -9.47
CA LEU A 143 -6.34 1.48 -9.65
C LEU A 143 -7.30 1.61 -10.83
N SER A 144 -7.07 0.83 -11.90
CA SER A 144 -7.97 0.79 -13.05
C SER A 144 -9.31 0.15 -12.71
N ALA A 145 -9.33 -0.82 -11.78
CA ALA A 145 -10.56 -1.46 -11.32
C ALA A 145 -11.27 -0.62 -10.25
N GLU A 146 -10.52 0.03 -9.36
CA GLU A 146 -11.05 0.89 -8.30
C GLU A 146 -10.08 2.05 -8.04
N PRO A 147 -10.38 3.26 -8.56
CA PRO A 147 -9.45 4.40 -8.49
C PRO A 147 -9.48 5.14 -7.15
N ARG A 148 -10.43 4.82 -6.27
CA ARG A 148 -10.64 5.52 -4.99
C ARG A 148 -10.35 4.58 -3.81
N LEU A 149 -10.02 5.15 -2.66
CA LEU A 149 -9.75 4.42 -1.42
C LEU A 149 -11.04 3.87 -0.76
N THR A 150 -11.73 2.96 -1.44
CA THR A 150 -12.93 2.26 -0.97
C THR A 150 -12.57 0.94 -0.29
N PRO A 151 -13.49 0.30 0.45
CA PRO A 151 -13.27 -1.07 0.95
C PRO A 151 -12.84 -2.04 -0.16
N ARG A 152 -13.47 -1.94 -1.34
CA ARG A 152 -13.13 -2.75 -2.53
C ARG A 152 -11.68 -2.55 -2.99
N PHE A 153 -11.15 -1.32 -2.94
CA PHE A 153 -9.75 -1.05 -3.25
C PHE A 153 -8.81 -1.84 -2.33
N PHE A 154 -9.09 -1.82 -1.02
CA PHE A 154 -8.27 -2.55 -0.04
C PHE A 154 -8.40 -4.07 -0.21
N GLU A 155 -9.58 -4.58 -0.57
CA GLU A 155 -9.79 -6.00 -0.93
C GLU A 155 -8.94 -6.41 -2.14
N LEU A 156 -8.98 -5.63 -3.22
CA LEU A 156 -8.17 -5.88 -4.43
C LEU A 156 -6.67 -5.85 -4.13
N LEU A 157 -6.24 -4.91 -3.29
CA LEU A 157 -4.85 -4.80 -2.87
C LEU A 157 -4.41 -6.03 -2.06
N MET A 158 -5.22 -6.45 -1.08
CA MET A 158 -4.92 -7.64 -0.28
C MET A 158 -4.81 -8.91 -1.14
N GLU A 159 -5.73 -9.09 -2.09
CA GLU A 159 -5.68 -10.27 -2.97
C GLU A 159 -4.42 -10.22 -3.85
N ALA A 160 -4.03 -9.05 -4.37
CA ALA A 160 -2.80 -8.90 -5.12
C ALA A 160 -1.55 -9.20 -4.27
N GLU A 161 -1.49 -8.73 -3.02
CA GLU A 161 -0.36 -9.04 -2.11
C GLU A 161 -0.27 -10.55 -1.86
N LYS A 162 -1.41 -11.20 -1.65
CA LYS A 162 -1.51 -12.66 -1.45
C LYS A 162 -1.08 -13.44 -2.68
N GLU A 163 -1.53 -13.05 -3.87
CA GLU A 163 -1.10 -13.67 -5.15
C GLU A 163 0.42 -13.59 -5.31
N ARG A 164 1.02 -12.41 -5.06
CA ARG A 164 2.47 -12.21 -5.13
C ARG A 164 3.22 -13.01 -4.08
N LEU A 165 2.69 -13.10 -2.87
CA LEU A 165 3.27 -13.92 -1.81
C LEU A 165 3.28 -15.40 -2.21
N LEU A 166 2.17 -15.94 -2.72
CA LEU A 166 2.07 -17.34 -3.16
C LEU A 166 3.00 -17.65 -4.34
N GLN A 167 3.18 -16.71 -5.26
CA GLN A 167 4.12 -16.84 -6.38
C GLN A 167 5.58 -16.92 -5.91
N ALA A 168 5.93 -16.27 -4.80
CA ALA A 168 7.29 -16.30 -4.26
C ALA A 168 7.70 -17.65 -3.65
N PHE A 169 6.75 -18.53 -3.34
CA PHE A 169 7.00 -19.88 -2.80
C PHE A 169 7.02 -20.99 -3.86
N ARG A 170 6.86 -20.67 -5.14
CA ARG A 170 7.02 -21.61 -6.26
C ARG A 170 8.40 -21.47 -6.89
#